data_AF-A0A821BDW1-F1
#
_entry.id   AF-A0A821BDW1-F1
#
_cell.length_a   1.000
_cell.length_b   1.000
_cell.length_c   1.000
_cell.angle_alpha   90.00
_cell.angle_beta   90.00
_cell.angle_gamma   90.00
#
_symmetry.space_group_name_H-M   'P 1'
#
loop_
_entity.id
_entity.type
_entity.pdbx_description
1 polymer ?
#
loop_
_entity_poly.entity_id
_entity_poly.type
_entity_poly.pdbx_seq_one_letter_code
_entity_poly.pdbx_strand_id
1 'polypeptide(L)'
;MSLTLRHLNADTSWLILFENFKILLDPWLFGSQSEICRYFSTQEHAVQPSIQNINRDLHMQIDAIIISHEFTDHCHEQTLRSLSATIPVFATTNASNLIRRWNYFQHVYEIPSLDDRPENFTLSMLSGQRPELNMPSTISVGYIREKGLMNLASLHGATCISFLVNNQQWCSLLYIPHGCKQSSIHDWLNQQCNVKVSVLLQGFNRIYNPIWLGGVLNYGCEKAAKLAVAVKARYWIATHDEDILASGLVSKFIKRDTSTITNAHIQLNKYLTQNTDQRITTSIHDVQNGDSLIVDLTI
;
A
#
# COMPACT_ATOMS: atom_id res chain seq x y z
N MET A 1 -15.56 -2.57 -15.77
CA MET A 1 -15.50 -2.13 -14.36
C MET A 1 -14.25 -1.31 -14.16
N SER A 2 -14.33 -0.22 -13.40
CA SER A 2 -13.21 0.70 -13.15
C SER A 2 -12.87 0.73 -11.67
N LEU A 3 -11.59 0.96 -11.38
CA LEU A 3 -11.05 1.22 -10.05
C LEU A 3 -10.57 2.67 -10.01
N THR A 4 -11.06 3.48 -9.07
CA THR A 4 -10.58 4.86 -8.90
C THR A 4 -9.63 4.90 -7.70
N LEU A 5 -8.43 5.44 -7.92
CA LEU A 5 -7.41 5.64 -6.91
C LEU A 5 -7.23 7.14 -6.71
N ARG A 6 -7.55 7.65 -5.53
CA ARG A 6 -7.31 9.05 -5.16
C ARG A 6 -6.20 9.13 -4.12
N HIS A 7 -5.17 9.90 -4.39
CA HIS A 7 -4.07 10.12 -3.47
C HIS A 7 -4.46 11.24 -2.49
N LEU A 8 -4.35 11.00 -1.19
CA LEU A 8 -4.86 11.91 -0.14
C LEU A 8 -3.77 12.75 0.53
N ASN A 9 -2.52 12.32 0.43
CA ASN A 9 -1.33 13.07 0.81
C ASN A 9 -0.24 12.87 -0.25
N ALA A 10 0.97 13.36 -0.03
CA ALA A 10 2.09 13.13 -0.96
C ALA A 10 2.83 11.80 -0.68
N ASP A 11 2.32 11.00 0.26
CA ASP A 11 3.00 9.83 0.82
C ASP A 11 2.22 8.53 0.54
N THR A 12 1.49 8.00 1.52
CA THR A 12 0.91 6.64 1.45
C THR A 12 -0.59 6.53 1.68
N SER A 13 -1.29 7.65 1.82
CA SER A 13 -2.73 7.62 2.09
C SER A 13 -3.54 7.62 0.80
N TRP A 14 -4.28 6.54 0.56
CA TRP A 14 -5.10 6.38 -0.64
C TRP A 14 -6.56 6.13 -0.31
N LEU A 15 -7.45 6.73 -1.11
CA LEU A 15 -8.84 6.33 -1.20
C LEU A 15 -9.02 5.48 -2.46
N ILE A 16 -9.46 4.24 -2.26
CA ILE A 16 -9.68 3.25 -3.32
C ILE A 16 -11.18 3.05 -3.46
N LEU A 17 -11.71 3.31 -4.66
CA LEU A 17 -13.12 3.12 -4.98
C LEU A 17 -13.26 2.02 -6.02
N PHE A 18 -13.95 0.95 -5.67
CA PHE A 18 -14.33 -0.12 -6.58
C PHE A 18 -15.84 -0.31 -6.50
N GLU A 19 -16.52 -0.13 -7.63
CA GLU A 19 -17.98 -0.04 -7.69
C GLU A 19 -18.50 1.02 -6.70
N ASN A 20 -19.29 0.62 -5.70
CA ASN A 20 -19.81 1.51 -4.66
C ASN A 20 -19.03 1.42 -3.34
N PHE A 21 -18.00 0.57 -3.26
CA PHE A 21 -17.25 0.28 -2.05
C PHE A 21 -15.99 1.16 -1.96
N LYS A 22 -15.82 1.85 -0.83
CA LYS A 22 -14.73 2.81 -0.58
C LYS A 22 -13.82 2.30 0.52
N ILE A 23 -12.56 2.09 0.18
CA ILE A 23 -11.51 1.65 1.07
C ILE A 23 -10.55 2.79 1.33
N LEU A 24 -10.29 3.07 2.59
CA LEU A 24 -9.22 3.97 3.02
C LEU A 24 -7.97 3.15 3.36
N LEU A 25 -6.89 3.39 2.64
CA LEU A 25 -5.61 2.70 2.80
C LEU A 25 -4.61 3.63 3.50
N ASP A 26 -4.00 3.14 4.58
CA ASP A 26 -2.91 3.78 5.33
C ASP A 26 -3.08 5.29 5.58
N PRO A 27 -4.12 5.71 6.33
CA PRO A 27 -4.46 7.13 6.45
C PRO A 27 -3.59 7.86 7.48
N TRP A 28 -2.80 8.82 7.00
CA TRP A 28 -2.12 9.88 7.74
C TRP A 28 -2.47 11.23 7.11
N LEU A 29 -3.42 11.95 7.72
CA LEU A 29 -4.05 13.13 7.11
C LEU A 29 -3.81 14.44 7.87
N PHE A 30 -3.30 14.36 9.08
CA PHE A 30 -2.95 15.50 9.92
C PHE A 30 -2.08 15.02 11.08
N GLY A 31 -1.50 15.97 11.81
CA GLY A 31 -0.63 15.70 12.94
C GLY A 31 0.76 15.23 12.52
N SER A 32 1.70 15.28 13.45
CA SER A 32 3.08 14.82 13.24
C SER A 32 3.23 13.36 13.64
N GLN A 33 4.14 12.66 12.95
CA GLN A 33 4.55 11.31 13.27
C GLN A 33 5.65 11.34 14.34
N SER A 34 5.49 10.57 15.43
CA SER A 34 6.58 10.28 16.36
C SER A 34 6.63 8.79 16.68
N GLU A 35 7.77 8.14 16.42
CA GLU A 35 8.02 6.80 16.93
C GLU A 35 8.25 6.84 18.46
N ILE A 36 8.13 5.68 19.11
CA ILE A 36 8.04 5.38 20.57
C ILE A 36 9.04 6.14 21.46
N CYS A 37 10.07 6.77 20.91
CA CYS A 37 10.92 7.71 21.60
C CYS A 37 11.15 8.95 20.72
N ARG A 38 10.62 10.12 21.12
CA ARG A 38 10.76 11.43 20.41
C ARG A 38 12.20 11.82 20.05
N TYR A 39 13.20 11.17 20.67
CA TYR A 39 14.62 11.38 20.41
C TYR A 39 15.17 10.61 19.19
N PHE A 40 14.43 9.65 18.62
CA PHE A 40 14.90 8.78 17.53
C PHE A 40 14.54 9.32 16.14
N SER A 41 13.25 9.58 15.87
CA SER A 41 12.83 10.38 14.72
C SER A 41 11.42 10.95 14.89
N THR A 42 11.23 12.22 14.49
CA THR A 42 9.90 12.79 14.20
C THR A 42 9.82 13.12 12.73
N GLN A 43 8.66 12.91 12.14
CA GLN A 43 8.39 13.11 10.73
C GLN A 43 7.13 13.96 10.57
N GLU A 44 7.19 14.95 9.70
CA GLU A 44 6.05 15.81 9.36
C GLU A 44 5.90 15.87 7.85
N HIS A 45 4.66 15.90 7.38
CA HIS A 45 4.36 16.17 5.98
C HIS A 45 5.04 17.47 5.55
N ALA A 46 5.82 17.41 4.47
CA ALA A 46 6.32 18.59 3.79
C ALA A 46 5.20 19.28 3.00
N VAL A 47 4.24 18.50 2.51
CA VAL A 47 3.05 18.98 1.80
C VAL A 47 1.81 18.58 2.59
N GLN A 48 1.00 19.57 2.99
CA GLN A 48 -0.23 19.27 3.73
C GLN A 48 -1.13 18.31 2.93
N PRO A 49 -1.67 17.26 3.56
CA PRO A 49 -2.64 16.37 2.93
C PRO A 49 -3.81 17.15 2.31
N SER A 50 -4.29 16.70 1.15
CA SER A 50 -5.37 17.37 0.39
C SER A 50 -6.71 17.37 1.13
N ILE A 51 -6.83 16.50 2.13
CA ILE A 51 -7.95 16.47 3.07
C ILE A 51 -7.39 16.45 4.50
N GLN A 52 -8.06 17.15 5.40
CA GLN A 52 -7.70 17.18 6.83
C GLN A 52 -8.74 16.45 7.69
N ASN A 53 -9.97 16.31 7.18
CA ASN A 53 -11.03 15.59 7.84
C ASN A 53 -11.86 14.81 6.82
N ILE A 54 -11.79 13.48 6.88
CA ILE A 54 -12.50 12.60 5.95
C ILE A 54 -14.01 12.86 5.92
N ASN A 55 -14.64 13.02 7.08
CA ASN A 55 -16.10 13.19 7.16
C ASN A 55 -16.55 14.53 6.56
N ARG A 56 -15.77 15.59 6.78
CA ARG A 56 -16.07 16.93 6.26
C ARG A 56 -15.71 17.08 4.79
N ASP A 57 -14.55 16.58 4.37
CA ASP A 57 -13.93 16.96 3.10
C ASP A 57 -14.29 15.99 1.96
N LEU A 58 -14.49 14.70 2.25
CA LEU A 58 -14.86 13.72 1.24
C LEU A 58 -16.38 13.63 1.01
N HIS A 59 -17.20 14.14 1.94
CA HIS A 59 -18.67 14.07 1.91
C HIS A 59 -19.21 12.66 1.59
N MET A 60 -18.47 11.62 1.97
CA MET A 60 -18.83 10.21 1.75
C MET A 60 -18.46 9.35 2.95
N GLN A 61 -19.20 8.27 3.13
CA GLN A 61 -18.89 7.25 4.12
C GLN A 61 -17.81 6.30 3.59
N ILE A 62 -16.82 6.01 4.43
CA ILE A 62 -15.80 4.97 4.20
C ILE A 62 -16.38 3.64 4.66
N ASP A 63 -16.24 2.61 3.83
CA ASP A 63 -16.80 1.29 4.09
C ASP A 63 -15.82 0.37 4.82
N ALA A 64 -14.51 0.51 4.54
CA ALA A 64 -13.46 -0.23 5.23
C ALA A 64 -12.15 0.55 5.29
N ILE A 65 -11.33 0.22 6.29
CA ILE A 65 -9.95 0.72 6.42
C ILE A 65 -9.00 -0.46 6.23
N ILE A 66 -7.96 -0.28 5.43
CA ILE A 66 -6.86 -1.24 5.28
C ILE A 66 -5.58 -0.59 5.83
N ILE A 67 -4.89 -1.31 6.71
CA ILE A 67 -3.60 -0.88 7.28
C ILE A 67 -2.51 -1.90 6.94
N SER A 68 -1.50 -1.46 6.20
CA SER A 68 -0.43 -2.32 5.70
C SER A 68 0.68 -2.56 6.74
N HIS A 69 1.04 -1.55 7.54
CA HIS A 69 2.12 -1.63 8.53
C HIS A 69 1.74 -0.91 9.82
N GLU A 70 2.38 -1.26 10.94
CA GLU A 70 2.18 -0.62 12.25
C GLU A 70 2.89 0.73 12.41
N PHE A 71 3.74 1.11 11.45
CA PHE A 71 4.47 2.36 11.49
C PHE A 71 3.52 3.54 11.39
N THR A 72 3.82 4.61 12.10
CA THR A 72 2.89 5.72 12.33
C THR A 72 2.62 6.58 11.09
N ASP A 73 3.44 6.49 10.04
CA ASP A 73 3.19 7.03 8.69
C ASP A 73 2.13 6.24 7.91
N HIS A 74 1.80 5.02 8.35
CA HIS A 74 0.76 4.15 7.79
C HIS A 74 -0.45 3.95 8.73
N CYS A 75 -0.16 3.74 10.01
CA CYS A 75 -1.10 3.42 11.09
C CYS A 75 -1.20 4.59 12.08
N HIS A 76 -1.59 5.77 11.59
CA HIS A 76 -1.64 6.99 12.39
C HIS A 76 -2.84 7.03 13.35
N GLU A 77 -2.58 6.92 14.66
CA GLU A 77 -3.64 6.82 15.69
C GLU A 77 -4.60 8.01 15.68
N GLN A 78 -4.09 9.25 15.55
CA GLN A 78 -4.95 10.44 15.59
C GLN A 78 -5.89 10.49 14.38
N THR A 79 -5.38 10.15 13.18
CA THR A 79 -6.21 10.07 11.98
C THR A 79 -7.28 9.00 12.15
N LEU A 80 -6.88 7.80 12.58
CA LEU A 80 -7.79 6.67 12.72
C LEU A 80 -8.87 6.90 13.78
N ARG A 81 -8.53 7.54 14.90
CA ARG A 81 -9.51 7.92 15.94
C ARG A 81 -10.46 9.04 15.52
N SER A 82 -10.17 9.78 14.45
CA SER A 82 -11.11 10.76 13.90
C SER A 82 -12.24 10.12 13.06
N LEU A 83 -12.09 8.83 12.71
CA LEU A 83 -13.06 8.05 11.95
C LEU A 83 -14.05 7.35 12.87
N SER A 84 -15.20 6.94 12.33
CA SER A 84 -16.18 6.17 13.11
C SER A 84 -15.60 4.84 13.59
N ALA A 85 -15.75 4.56 14.88
CA ALA A 85 -15.35 3.29 15.51
C ALA A 85 -16.06 2.05 14.92
N THR A 86 -17.16 2.24 14.19
CA THR A 86 -17.93 1.16 13.55
C THR A 86 -17.34 0.69 12.23
N ILE A 87 -16.44 1.48 11.61
CA ILE A 87 -15.83 1.11 10.33
C ILE A 87 -14.90 -0.10 10.58
N PRO A 88 -15.05 -1.20 9.84
CA PRO A 88 -14.17 -2.35 9.99
C PRO A 88 -12.76 -2.03 9.49
N VAL A 89 -11.78 -2.39 10.33
CA VAL A 89 -10.36 -2.26 10.04
C VAL A 89 -9.77 -3.63 9.71
N PHE A 90 -9.14 -3.75 8.56
CA PHE A 90 -8.35 -4.92 8.15
C PHE A 90 -6.88 -4.52 8.20
N ALA A 91 -6.08 -5.19 9.01
CA ALA A 91 -4.70 -4.79 9.23
C ALA A 91 -3.77 -6.00 9.32
N THR A 92 -2.49 -5.83 8.97
CA THR A 92 -1.46 -6.85 9.22
C THR A 92 -1.37 -7.20 10.71
N THR A 93 -0.75 -8.34 11.05
CA THR A 93 -0.70 -8.85 12.43
C THR A 93 -0.24 -7.81 13.45
N ASN A 94 0.87 -7.10 13.17
CA ASN A 94 1.40 -6.09 14.08
C ASN A 94 0.48 -4.87 14.20
N ALA A 95 -0.01 -4.34 13.08
CA ALA A 95 -0.92 -3.21 13.04
C ALA A 95 -2.25 -3.52 13.74
N SER A 96 -2.85 -4.67 13.46
CA SER A 96 -4.11 -5.09 14.12
C SER A 96 -3.94 -5.21 15.64
N ASN A 97 -2.81 -5.73 16.11
CA ASN A 97 -2.50 -5.83 17.54
C ASN A 97 -2.31 -4.44 18.18
N LEU A 98 -1.68 -3.51 17.49
CA LEU A 98 -1.56 -2.11 17.94
C LEU A 98 -2.95 -1.45 18.03
N ILE A 99 -3.75 -1.53 16.96
CA ILE A 99 -5.07 -0.91 16.86
C ILE A 99 -6.03 -1.47 17.92
N ARG A 100 -5.97 -2.77 18.24
CA ARG A 100 -6.78 -3.37 19.32
C ARG A 100 -6.46 -2.74 20.68
N ARG A 101 -5.19 -2.41 20.97
CA ARG A 101 -4.79 -1.78 22.25
C ARG A 101 -5.36 -0.38 22.43
N TRP A 102 -5.71 0.29 21.34
CA TRP A 102 -6.36 1.60 21.38
C TRP A 102 -7.78 1.53 21.95
N ASN A 103 -8.40 0.34 22.01
CA ASN A 103 -9.76 0.10 22.51
C ASN A 103 -10.79 1.07 21.90
N TYR A 104 -10.67 1.30 20.58
CA TYR A 104 -11.49 2.28 19.86
C TYR A 104 -12.43 1.60 18.86
N PHE A 105 -11.88 0.88 17.88
CA PHE A 105 -12.68 0.24 16.84
C PHE A 105 -13.41 -1.00 17.34
N GLN A 106 -14.66 -1.17 16.91
CA GLN A 106 -15.49 -2.32 17.23
C GLN A 106 -15.08 -3.59 16.45
N HIS A 107 -14.50 -3.39 15.27
CA HIS A 107 -14.17 -4.47 14.33
C HIS A 107 -12.75 -4.31 13.81
N VAL A 108 -11.84 -5.19 14.26
CA VAL A 108 -10.43 -5.23 13.83
C VAL A 108 -10.07 -6.65 13.41
N TYR A 109 -9.91 -6.86 12.10
CA TYR A 109 -9.60 -8.12 11.47
C TYR A 109 -8.15 -8.17 11.02
N GLU A 110 -7.54 -9.34 11.17
CA GLU A 110 -6.17 -9.58 10.71
C GLU A 110 -6.17 -9.94 9.22
N ILE A 111 -5.30 -9.31 8.44
CA ILE A 111 -5.03 -9.66 7.05
C ILE A 111 -4.15 -10.91 7.03
N PRO A 112 -4.60 -12.02 6.43
CA PRO A 112 -3.85 -13.27 6.40
C PRO A 112 -2.64 -13.20 5.48
N SER A 113 -1.62 -13.99 5.81
CA SER A 113 -0.48 -14.19 4.92
C SER A 113 -0.86 -15.09 3.74
N LEU A 114 -0.48 -14.65 2.53
CA LEU A 114 -0.68 -15.38 1.28
C LEU A 114 0.44 -16.41 0.99
N ASP A 115 1.48 -16.47 1.82
CA ASP A 115 2.63 -17.38 1.59
C ASP A 115 2.24 -18.85 1.85
N ASP A 116 1.43 -19.07 2.89
CA ASP A 116 1.00 -20.40 3.35
C ASP A 116 -0.39 -20.76 2.82
N ARG A 117 -1.16 -19.75 2.41
CA ARG A 117 -2.56 -19.83 2.02
C ARG A 117 -2.79 -18.89 0.84
N PRO A 118 -2.53 -19.33 -0.38
CA PRO A 118 -2.52 -18.43 -1.51
C PRO A 118 -3.94 -18.01 -1.91
N GLU A 119 -5.01 -18.64 -1.37
CA GLU A 119 -6.39 -18.29 -1.68
C GLU A 119 -6.77 -16.83 -1.41
N ASN A 120 -7.74 -16.33 -2.19
CA ASN A 120 -8.27 -14.99 -2.00
C ASN A 120 -9.17 -14.93 -0.76
N PHE A 121 -8.70 -14.25 0.28
CA PHE A 121 -9.49 -13.99 1.49
C PHE A 121 -10.38 -12.77 1.31
N THR A 122 -11.65 -13.02 0.98
CA THR A 122 -12.61 -11.93 0.76
C THR A 122 -12.90 -11.17 2.07
N LEU A 123 -13.23 -9.88 1.98
CA LEU A 123 -13.61 -9.07 3.15
C LEU A 123 -14.82 -9.70 3.88
N SER A 124 -15.76 -10.25 3.13
CA SER A 124 -16.90 -11.00 3.68
C SER A 124 -16.48 -12.25 4.48
N MET A 125 -15.46 -12.98 4.03
CA MET A 125 -14.94 -14.17 4.75
C MET A 125 -14.22 -13.76 6.03
N LEU A 126 -13.35 -12.76 5.97
CA LEU A 126 -12.57 -12.30 7.12
C LEU A 126 -13.46 -11.73 8.23
N SER A 127 -14.53 -11.04 7.86
CA SER A 127 -15.52 -10.50 8.81
C SER A 127 -16.53 -11.53 9.31
N GLY A 128 -16.42 -12.80 8.90
CA GLY A 128 -17.34 -13.87 9.31
C GLY A 128 -18.75 -13.75 8.73
N GLN A 129 -18.89 -13.15 7.54
CA GLN A 129 -20.17 -12.90 6.85
C GLN A 129 -21.20 -12.15 7.68
N ARG A 130 -20.74 -11.18 8.48
CA ARG A 130 -21.59 -10.28 9.28
C ARG A 130 -22.47 -9.40 8.37
N PRO A 131 -23.80 -9.65 8.30
CA PRO A 131 -24.68 -8.91 7.39
C PRO A 131 -24.71 -7.40 7.68
N GLU A 132 -24.51 -7.02 8.95
CA GLU A 132 -24.51 -5.63 9.41
C GLU A 132 -23.33 -4.80 8.86
N LEU A 133 -22.23 -5.45 8.47
CA LEU A 133 -21.06 -4.78 7.90
C LEU A 133 -21.15 -4.62 6.38
N ASN A 134 -22.06 -5.35 5.72
CA ASN A 134 -22.24 -5.35 4.27
C ASN A 134 -20.92 -5.50 3.48
N MET A 135 -20.02 -6.37 3.96
CA MET A 135 -18.71 -6.59 3.34
C MET A 135 -18.84 -7.39 2.03
N PRO A 136 -18.23 -6.94 0.93
CA PRO A 136 -18.35 -7.61 -0.35
C PRO A 136 -17.55 -8.91 -0.41
N SER A 137 -18.08 -9.89 -1.15
CA SER A 137 -17.33 -11.10 -1.55
C SER A 137 -16.50 -10.88 -2.83
N THR A 138 -16.67 -9.73 -3.50
CA THR A 138 -15.95 -9.34 -4.71
C THR A 138 -14.64 -8.63 -4.42
N ILE A 139 -14.29 -8.39 -3.15
CA ILE A 139 -13.03 -7.77 -2.74
C ILE A 139 -12.32 -8.70 -1.77
N SER A 140 -11.04 -8.97 -2.02
CA SER A 140 -10.17 -9.73 -1.12
C SER A 140 -8.93 -8.94 -0.72
N VAL A 141 -8.39 -9.27 0.44
CA VAL A 141 -7.15 -8.69 0.95
C VAL A 141 -6.25 -9.80 1.50
N GLY A 142 -4.97 -9.71 1.22
CA GLY A 142 -3.95 -10.61 1.77
C GLY A 142 -2.59 -9.94 1.81
N TYR A 143 -1.67 -10.53 2.57
CA TYR A 143 -0.33 -9.98 2.78
C TYR A 143 0.75 -10.97 2.31
N ILE A 144 1.67 -10.51 1.47
CA ILE A 144 2.84 -11.28 1.04
C ILE A 144 4.03 -10.81 1.87
N ARG A 145 4.62 -11.70 2.67
CA ARG A 145 5.76 -11.34 3.51
C ARG A 145 7.03 -11.30 2.67
N GLU A 146 7.86 -10.31 2.93
CA GLU A 146 9.19 -10.29 2.34
C GLU A 146 10.06 -11.43 2.90
N LYS A 147 10.61 -12.25 1.99
CA LYS A 147 11.49 -13.37 2.36
C LYS A 147 12.93 -12.89 2.56
N GLY A 148 13.46 -13.05 3.76
CA GLY A 148 14.89 -12.92 4.02
C GLY A 148 15.24 -12.50 5.44
N LEU A 149 16.43 -12.90 5.89
CA LEU A 149 16.95 -12.67 7.24
C LEU A 149 17.15 -11.20 7.63
N MET A 150 17.11 -10.29 6.66
CA MET A 150 17.35 -8.85 6.85
C MET A 150 16.07 -8.00 6.75
N ASN A 151 14.88 -8.60 6.75
CA ASN A 151 13.63 -7.82 6.83
C ASN A 151 13.35 -7.39 8.28
N LEU A 152 14.11 -6.41 8.75
CA LEU A 152 13.99 -5.89 10.11
C LEU A 152 12.61 -5.27 10.31
N ALA A 153 11.97 -5.57 11.45
CA ALA A 153 10.66 -5.04 11.84
C ALA A 153 9.52 -5.29 10.83
N SER A 154 9.65 -6.26 9.91
CA SER A 154 8.67 -6.50 8.84
C SER A 154 8.42 -5.27 7.95
N LEU A 155 9.46 -4.44 7.75
CA LEU A 155 9.37 -3.21 6.97
C LEU A 155 8.99 -3.45 5.50
N HIS A 156 9.42 -4.55 4.92
CA HIS A 156 9.14 -4.89 3.53
C HIS A 156 8.06 -5.97 3.46
N GLY A 157 7.22 -5.85 2.43
CA GLY A 157 6.13 -6.78 2.13
C GLY A 157 5.18 -6.15 1.12
N ALA A 158 4.11 -6.88 0.78
CA ALA A 158 3.10 -6.38 -0.14
C ALA A 158 1.70 -6.67 0.38
N THR A 159 0.87 -5.63 0.44
CA THR A 159 -0.57 -5.79 0.64
C THR A 159 -1.21 -5.99 -0.74
N CYS A 160 -1.86 -7.13 -0.93
CA CYS A 160 -2.58 -7.46 -2.15
C CYS A 160 -4.07 -7.21 -1.93
N ILE A 161 -4.63 -6.23 -2.64
CA ILE A 161 -6.06 -5.94 -2.66
C ILE A 161 -6.58 -6.39 -4.02
N SER A 162 -7.46 -7.39 -4.04
CA SER A 162 -7.97 -7.96 -5.29
C SER A 162 -9.45 -7.72 -5.45
N PHE A 163 -9.86 -7.54 -6.69
CA PHE A 163 -11.22 -7.20 -7.11
C PHE A 163 -11.69 -8.24 -8.13
N LEU A 164 -12.86 -8.83 -7.91
CA LEU A 164 -13.48 -9.77 -8.82
C LEU A 164 -14.20 -9.00 -9.92
N VAL A 165 -13.62 -8.99 -11.12
CA VAL A 165 -14.14 -8.27 -12.28
C VAL A 165 -15.06 -9.18 -13.08
N ASN A 166 -16.27 -8.67 -13.39
CA ASN A 166 -17.31 -9.37 -14.14
C ASN A 166 -17.64 -10.77 -13.58
N ASN A 167 -17.47 -10.99 -12.28
CA ASN A 167 -17.64 -12.28 -11.60
C ASN A 167 -16.80 -13.43 -12.18
N GLN A 168 -15.68 -13.14 -12.85
CA GLN A 168 -14.90 -14.14 -13.59
C GLN A 168 -13.40 -14.09 -13.29
N GLN A 169 -12.81 -12.90 -13.16
CA GLN A 169 -11.37 -12.72 -13.06
C GLN A 169 -11.01 -11.86 -11.86
N TRP A 170 -10.06 -12.33 -11.05
CA TRP A 170 -9.46 -11.49 -10.02
C TRP A 170 -8.37 -10.59 -10.64
N CYS A 171 -8.52 -9.30 -10.41
CA CYS A 171 -7.55 -8.26 -10.75
C CYS A 171 -7.03 -7.64 -9.45
N SER A 172 -5.71 -7.51 -9.29
CA SER A 172 -5.09 -7.07 -8.04
C SER A 172 -4.36 -5.74 -8.17
N LEU A 173 -4.46 -4.97 -7.10
CA LEU A 173 -3.58 -3.90 -6.74
C LEU A 173 -2.57 -4.43 -5.72
N LEU A 174 -1.29 -4.40 -6.07
CA LEU A 174 -0.19 -4.66 -5.14
C LEU A 174 0.31 -3.35 -4.58
N TYR A 175 0.13 -3.16 -3.27
CA TYR A 175 0.61 -2.01 -2.53
C TYR A 175 1.87 -2.37 -1.76
N ILE A 176 2.98 -1.71 -2.12
CA ILE A 176 4.34 -2.08 -1.70
C ILE A 176 5.15 -0.80 -1.37
N PRO A 177 4.77 -0.03 -0.34
CA PRO A 177 5.30 1.31 -0.09
C PRO A 177 6.82 1.34 0.14
N HIS A 178 7.35 0.35 0.88
CA HIS A 178 8.78 0.20 1.15
C HIS A 178 9.51 -0.75 0.15
N GLY A 179 8.75 -1.34 -0.78
CA GLY A 179 9.22 -2.33 -1.72
C GLY A 179 9.30 -3.76 -1.15
N CYS A 180 9.50 -4.73 -2.05
CA CYS A 180 9.54 -6.16 -1.75
C CYS A 180 10.47 -6.87 -2.76
N LYS A 181 11.10 -7.98 -2.38
CA LYS A 181 11.87 -8.79 -3.34
C LYS A 181 10.92 -9.48 -4.30
N GLN A 182 11.33 -9.49 -5.56
CA GLN A 182 10.62 -10.16 -6.64
C GLN A 182 10.35 -11.65 -6.36
N SER A 183 11.26 -12.35 -5.68
CA SER A 183 11.06 -13.76 -5.32
C SER A 183 9.85 -13.99 -4.42
N SER A 184 9.62 -13.09 -3.46
CA SER A 184 8.47 -13.16 -2.54
C SER A 184 7.14 -13.09 -3.31
N ILE A 185 7.06 -12.15 -4.27
CA ILE A 185 5.86 -11.97 -5.11
C ILE A 185 5.71 -13.09 -6.15
N HIS A 186 6.82 -13.57 -6.73
CA HIS A 186 6.80 -14.61 -7.74
C HIS A 186 6.25 -15.93 -7.20
N ASP A 187 6.63 -16.31 -5.98
CA ASP A 187 6.13 -17.53 -5.35
C ASP A 187 4.61 -17.48 -5.16
N TRP A 188 4.08 -16.33 -4.72
CA TRP A 188 2.64 -16.11 -4.62
C TRP A 188 1.94 -16.19 -6.00
N LEU A 189 2.48 -15.52 -7.02
CA LEU A 189 1.89 -15.55 -8.36
C LEU A 189 1.86 -16.97 -8.95
N ASN A 190 2.91 -17.77 -8.74
CA ASN A 190 2.96 -19.15 -9.23
C ASN A 190 1.93 -20.05 -8.52
N GLN A 191 1.57 -19.72 -7.29
CA GLN A 191 0.52 -20.43 -6.54
C GLN A 191 -0.90 -19.94 -6.91
N GLN A 192 -1.02 -18.80 -7.62
CA GLN A 192 -2.31 -18.21 -8.02
C GLN A 192 -2.65 -18.44 -9.48
N CYS A 193 -3.57 -19.37 -9.74
CA CYS A 193 -3.93 -19.73 -11.10
C CYS A 193 -4.78 -18.68 -11.83
N ASN A 194 -5.37 -17.70 -11.12
CA ASN A 194 -6.35 -16.78 -11.72
C ASN A 194 -6.33 -15.34 -11.16
N VAL A 195 -5.15 -14.84 -10.80
CA VAL A 195 -4.99 -13.44 -10.36
C VAL A 195 -4.13 -12.68 -11.37
N LYS A 196 -4.64 -11.54 -11.86
CA LYS A 196 -3.90 -10.63 -12.74
C LYS A 196 -3.52 -9.38 -11.97
N VAL A 197 -2.24 -9.03 -11.93
CA VAL A 197 -1.80 -7.78 -11.31
C VAL A 197 -2.11 -6.63 -12.27
N SER A 198 -3.07 -5.79 -11.92
CA SER A 198 -3.43 -4.60 -12.69
C SER A 198 -2.61 -3.39 -12.27
N VAL A 199 -2.46 -3.19 -10.96
CA VAL A 199 -1.80 -2.02 -10.38
C VAL A 199 -0.65 -2.43 -9.48
N LEU A 200 0.49 -1.77 -9.62
CA LEU A 200 1.60 -1.76 -8.67
C LEU A 200 1.70 -0.35 -8.09
N LEU A 201 1.40 -0.18 -6.80
CA LEU A 201 1.67 1.03 -6.04
C LEU A 201 3.01 0.87 -5.32
N GLN A 202 4.06 1.51 -5.85
CA GLN A 202 5.40 1.50 -5.27
C GLN A 202 6.16 2.76 -5.69
N GLY A 203 6.79 3.42 -4.72
CA GLY A 203 7.57 4.63 -4.93
C GLY A 203 8.80 4.49 -5.81
N PHE A 204 9.27 5.64 -6.27
CA PHE A 204 10.46 5.80 -7.08
C PHE A 204 11.70 6.03 -6.21
N ASN A 205 11.55 6.66 -5.06
CA ASN A 205 12.64 7.07 -4.21
C ASN A 205 13.26 5.87 -3.49
N ARG A 206 14.59 5.81 -3.51
CA ARG A 206 15.32 4.81 -2.74
C ARG A 206 15.75 5.45 -1.43
N ILE A 207 15.32 4.88 -0.31
CA ILE A 207 15.65 5.35 1.03
C ILE A 207 16.44 4.27 1.74
N TYR A 208 17.54 4.64 2.40
CA TYR A 208 18.41 3.66 3.05
C TYR A 208 19.26 4.29 4.16
N ASN A 209 19.59 3.44 5.12
CA ASN A 209 20.54 3.65 6.19
C ASN A 209 21.79 2.79 5.97
N PRO A 210 22.87 3.03 6.74
CA PRO A 210 23.91 2.03 6.95
C PRO A 210 23.31 0.67 7.34
N ILE A 211 23.94 -0.43 6.92
CA ILE A 211 23.42 -1.80 7.13
C ILE A 211 23.17 -2.10 8.63
N TRP A 212 24.00 -1.57 9.52
CA TRP A 212 23.87 -1.74 10.98
C TRP A 212 22.73 -0.93 11.61
N LEU A 213 22.08 -0.04 10.84
CA LEU A 213 20.89 0.75 11.21
C LEU A 213 19.66 0.34 10.38
N GLY A 214 19.61 -0.91 9.91
CA GLY A 214 18.47 -1.47 9.19
C GLY A 214 18.61 -1.51 7.66
N GLY A 215 19.63 -0.86 7.09
CA GLY A 215 19.91 -0.96 5.65
C GLY A 215 18.87 -0.25 4.78
N VAL A 216 18.35 -0.93 3.76
CA VAL A 216 17.39 -0.32 2.81
C VAL A 216 16.03 -0.17 3.49
N LEU A 217 15.45 1.02 3.41
CA LEU A 217 14.12 1.35 3.94
C LEU A 217 13.06 1.44 2.84
N ASN A 218 13.46 1.88 1.65
CA ASN A 218 12.62 1.84 0.44
C ASN A 218 13.50 1.43 -0.75
N TYR A 219 13.10 0.39 -1.50
CA TYR A 219 13.89 -0.14 -2.61
C TYR A 219 14.00 0.77 -3.84
N GLY A 220 13.02 1.66 -4.05
CA GLY A 220 12.98 2.63 -5.12
C GLY A 220 12.86 2.09 -6.56
N CYS A 221 13.10 2.99 -7.50
CA CYS A 221 12.68 2.92 -8.90
C CYS A 221 13.20 1.70 -9.68
N GLU A 222 14.48 1.33 -9.54
CA GLU A 222 15.03 0.19 -10.32
C GLU A 222 14.36 -1.13 -9.94
N LYS A 223 14.14 -1.36 -8.64
CA LYS A 223 13.49 -2.59 -8.15
C LYS A 223 12.01 -2.59 -8.48
N ALA A 224 11.34 -1.44 -8.36
CA ALA A 224 9.95 -1.27 -8.74
C ALA A 224 9.73 -1.57 -10.23
N ALA A 225 10.56 -1.02 -11.12
CA ALA A 225 10.50 -1.28 -12.56
C ALA A 225 10.67 -2.77 -12.90
N LYS A 226 11.67 -3.42 -12.28
CA LYS A 226 11.88 -4.86 -12.44
C LYS A 226 10.66 -5.67 -11.99
N LEU A 227 10.08 -5.29 -10.86
CA LEU A 227 8.89 -5.95 -10.32
C LEU A 227 7.67 -5.74 -11.22
N ALA A 228 7.43 -4.52 -11.70
CA ALA A 228 6.31 -4.18 -12.59
C ALA A 228 6.30 -5.08 -13.84
N VAL A 229 7.46 -5.27 -14.47
CA VAL A 229 7.62 -6.18 -15.61
C VAL A 229 7.39 -7.64 -15.20
N ALA A 230 7.95 -8.07 -14.06
CA ALA A 230 7.84 -9.46 -13.59
C ALA A 230 6.40 -9.88 -13.29
N VAL A 231 5.61 -8.98 -12.70
CA VAL A 231 4.20 -9.22 -12.37
C VAL A 231 3.24 -8.84 -13.50
N LYS A 232 3.78 -8.30 -14.61
CA LYS A 232 3.02 -7.79 -15.76
C LYS A 232 1.98 -6.73 -15.36
N ALA A 233 2.35 -5.84 -14.43
CA ALA A 233 1.49 -4.75 -14.01
C ALA A 233 1.13 -3.85 -15.20
N ARG A 234 -0.14 -3.48 -15.34
CA ARG A 234 -0.61 -2.54 -16.37
C ARG A 234 -0.36 -1.09 -15.98
N TYR A 235 -0.44 -0.81 -14.68
CA TYR A 235 -0.22 0.51 -14.09
C TYR A 235 0.83 0.38 -12.99
N TRP A 236 1.91 1.14 -13.11
CA TRP A 236 2.85 1.39 -12.02
C TRP A 236 2.64 2.83 -11.56
N ILE A 237 2.22 3.00 -10.31
CA ILE A 237 1.84 4.27 -9.73
C ILE A 237 2.77 4.56 -8.54
N ALA A 238 3.36 5.74 -8.50
CA ALA A 238 4.19 6.19 -7.37
C ALA A 238 3.39 6.32 -6.07
N THR A 239 4.04 6.05 -4.94
CA THR A 239 3.55 6.27 -3.57
C THR A 239 4.76 6.25 -2.62
N HIS A 240 4.67 6.88 -1.45
CA HIS A 240 5.76 6.96 -0.46
C HIS A 240 7.00 7.71 -0.97
N ASP A 241 6.79 8.70 -1.84
CA ASP A 241 7.85 9.51 -2.43
C ASP A 241 7.97 10.91 -1.80
N GLU A 242 7.18 11.22 -0.77
CA GLU A 242 7.22 12.52 -0.10
C GLU A 242 8.61 12.81 0.49
N ASP A 243 9.08 14.04 0.32
CA ASP A 243 10.26 14.54 1.02
C ASP A 243 9.92 14.92 2.47
N ILE A 244 9.66 13.91 3.29
CA ILE A 244 9.23 14.09 4.69
C ILE A 244 10.29 14.86 5.49
N LEU A 245 9.84 15.83 6.30
CA LEU A 245 10.69 16.60 7.21
C LEU A 245 11.06 15.73 8.42
N ALA A 246 12.22 15.08 8.36
CA ALA A 246 12.70 14.20 9.42
C ALA A 246 13.65 14.93 10.39
N SER A 247 13.34 14.88 11.69
CA SER A 247 14.22 15.35 12.77
C SER A 247 14.64 14.18 13.68
N GLY A 248 15.73 14.32 14.44
CA GLY A 248 16.23 13.28 15.36
C GLY A 248 17.69 12.88 15.13
N LEU A 249 18.21 11.96 15.95
CA LEU A 249 19.59 11.48 15.83
C LEU A 249 19.77 10.50 14.66
N VAL A 250 18.73 9.70 14.36
CA VAL A 250 18.78 8.68 13.30
C VAL A 250 18.57 9.29 11.91
N SER A 251 17.81 10.38 11.80
CA SER A 251 17.55 11.05 10.51
C SER A 251 18.83 11.53 9.81
N LYS A 252 19.91 11.79 10.57
CA LYS A 252 21.24 12.16 10.02
C LYS A 252 21.90 11.05 9.19
N PHE A 253 21.48 9.80 9.36
CA PHE A 253 22.04 8.65 8.63
C PHE A 253 21.17 8.21 7.45
N ILE A 254 19.94 8.71 7.35
CA ILE A 254 19.02 8.42 6.26
C ILE A 254 19.54 9.11 5.00
N LYS A 255 19.76 8.31 3.96
CA LYS A 255 20.07 8.77 2.61
C LYS A 255 18.87 8.51 1.70
N ARG A 256 18.62 9.46 0.80
CA ARG A 256 17.55 9.39 -0.19
C ARG A 256 18.14 9.62 -1.57
N ASP A 257 17.94 8.65 -2.46
CA ASP A 257 18.20 8.80 -3.88
C ASP A 257 16.86 9.09 -4.56
N THR A 258 16.57 10.37 -4.82
CA THR A 258 15.30 10.80 -5.42
C THR A 258 15.24 10.44 -6.90
N SER A 259 14.11 9.92 -7.37
CA SER A 259 13.92 9.54 -8.78
C SER A 259 12.67 10.21 -9.35
N THR A 260 12.78 10.73 -10.58
CA THR A 260 11.64 11.32 -11.29
C THR A 260 10.88 10.26 -12.09
N ILE A 261 9.67 10.60 -12.57
CA ILE A 261 8.94 9.76 -13.53
C ILE A 261 9.76 9.45 -14.79
N THR A 262 10.62 10.37 -15.24
CA THR A 262 11.54 10.13 -16.36
C THR A 262 12.55 9.03 -16.04
N ASN A 263 13.11 9.03 -14.81
CA ASN A 263 13.98 7.93 -14.35
C ASN A 263 13.21 6.60 -14.32
N ALA A 264 11.94 6.63 -13.89
CA ALA A 264 11.07 5.45 -13.88
C ALA A 264 10.85 4.89 -15.29
N HIS A 265 10.59 5.74 -16.28
CA HIS A 265 10.49 5.32 -17.68
C HIS A 265 11.79 4.70 -18.21
N ILE A 266 12.95 5.29 -17.88
CA ILE A 266 14.25 4.74 -18.29
C ILE A 266 14.44 3.33 -17.70
N GLN A 267 14.19 3.14 -16.41
CA GLN A 267 14.32 1.82 -15.77
C GLN A 267 13.31 0.82 -16.31
N LEU A 268 12.05 1.22 -16.52
CA LEU A 268 11.02 0.35 -17.08
C LEU A 268 11.42 -0.12 -18.49
N ASN A 269 11.84 0.81 -19.37
CA ASN A 269 12.27 0.48 -20.73
C ASN A 269 13.50 -0.44 -20.75
N LYS A 270 14.45 -0.25 -19.83
CA LYS A 270 15.60 -1.15 -19.65
C LYS A 270 15.15 -2.58 -19.37
N TYR A 271 14.16 -2.79 -18.50
CA TYR A 271 13.69 -4.16 -18.19
C TYR A 271 12.72 -4.71 -19.24
N LEU A 272 11.92 -3.88 -19.90
CA LEU A 272 11.06 -4.30 -21.02
C LEU A 272 11.88 -4.79 -22.22
N THR A 273 12.96 -4.08 -22.58
CA THR A 273 13.85 -4.47 -23.70
C THR A 273 14.61 -5.77 -23.45
N GLN A 274 14.83 -6.12 -22.17
CA GLN A 274 15.42 -7.40 -21.76
C GLN A 274 14.39 -8.53 -21.68
N ASN A 275 13.10 -8.23 -21.71
CA ASN A 275 12.02 -9.20 -21.64
C ASN A 275 11.56 -9.60 -23.04
N THR A 276 11.35 -10.89 -23.28
CA THR A 276 10.91 -11.41 -24.58
C THR A 276 9.40 -11.29 -24.79
N ASP A 277 8.61 -11.03 -23.74
CA ASP A 277 7.15 -10.87 -23.82
C ASP A 277 6.78 -9.43 -24.18
N GLN A 278 6.67 -9.16 -25.49
CA GLN A 278 6.31 -7.83 -26.01
C GLN A 278 4.87 -7.38 -25.68
N ARG A 279 4.07 -8.22 -25.04
CA ARG A 279 2.69 -7.88 -24.65
C ARG A 279 2.61 -7.08 -23.35
N ILE A 280 3.72 -6.90 -22.64
CA ILE A 280 3.73 -6.14 -21.38
C ILE A 280 3.67 -4.65 -21.70
N THR A 281 2.52 -4.04 -21.42
CA THR A 281 2.27 -2.60 -21.62
C THR A 281 2.04 -1.91 -20.27
N THR A 282 3.11 -1.69 -19.52
CA THR A 282 3.06 -0.98 -18.24
C THR A 282 3.09 0.54 -18.48
N SER A 283 2.07 1.25 -17.98
CA SER A 283 2.03 2.71 -17.92
C SER A 283 2.50 3.19 -16.54
N ILE A 284 3.25 4.29 -16.50
CA ILE A 284 3.75 4.89 -15.25
C ILE A 284 2.95 6.14 -14.94
N HIS A 285 2.53 6.30 -13.69
CA HIS A 285 1.76 7.45 -13.22
C HIS A 285 2.32 7.99 -11.91
N ASP A 286 2.27 9.31 -11.77
CA ASP A 286 2.58 10.01 -10.53
C ASP A 286 1.35 10.84 -10.15
N VAL A 287 0.46 10.24 -9.36
CA VAL A 287 -0.81 10.86 -8.95
C VAL A 287 -0.54 11.79 -7.80
N GLN A 288 -0.69 13.09 -8.03
CA GLN A 288 -0.37 14.09 -7.02
C GLN A 288 -1.39 14.08 -5.87
N ASN A 289 -1.00 14.68 -4.75
CA ASN A 289 -1.86 14.87 -3.60
C ASN A 289 -3.17 15.59 -4.00
N GLY A 290 -4.31 14.90 -3.80
CA GLY A 290 -5.65 15.38 -4.16
C GLY A 290 -6.18 14.87 -5.50
N ASP A 291 -5.29 14.43 -6.39
CA ASP A 291 -5.64 13.93 -7.72
C ASP A 291 -6.17 12.49 -7.68
N SER A 292 -6.82 12.10 -8.77
CA SER A 292 -7.39 10.76 -8.93
C SER A 292 -7.01 10.15 -10.27
N LEU A 293 -6.76 8.85 -10.28
CA LEU A 293 -6.55 8.04 -11.47
C LEU A 293 -7.66 7.00 -11.58
N ILE A 294 -8.25 6.87 -12.78
CA ILE A 294 -9.17 5.79 -13.10
C ILE A 294 -8.39 4.69 -13.81
N VAL A 295 -8.37 3.51 -13.18
CA VAL A 295 -7.75 2.29 -13.68
C VAL A 295 -8.85 1.44 -14.33
N ASP A 296 -8.64 1.07 -15.58
CA ASP A 296 -9.50 0.12 -16.27
C ASP A 296 -9.10 -1.31 -15.89
N LEU A 297 -10.01 -2.03 -15.24
CA LEU A 297 -9.81 -3.42 -14.87
C LEU A 297 -10.39 -4.40 -15.89
N THR A 298 -11.05 -3.91 -16.95
CA THR A 298 -11.50 -4.76 -18.06
C THR A 298 -10.29 -5.24 -18.87
N ILE A 299 -10.39 -6.47 -19.36
CA ILE A 299 -9.35 -7.20 -20.09
C ILE A 299 -9.76 -7.29 -21.54
#